data_AF-A0A536ACZ4-F1
#
_entry.id   AF-A0A536ACZ4-F1
#
_cell.length_a   1.000
_cell.length_b   1.000
_cell.length_c   1.000
_cell.angle_alpha   90.00
_cell.angle_beta   90.00
_cell.angle_gamma   90.00
#
_symmetry.space_group_name_H-M   'P 1'
#
loop_
_entity.id
_entity.type
_entity.pdbx_description
1 polymer ?
#
loop_
_entity_poly.entity_id
_entity_poly.type
_entity_poly.pdbx_seq_one_letter_code
_entity_poly.pdbx_strand_id
1 'polypeptide(L)'
;MLSEQPVLGTRGMVACAHYLATQAGLSILTQGGNAVDAAIAANMATTVVYPSTCSAGGDIFMLIWEAKSQRLHALNGSGRAPSRMTPEYFMSRDMKEIPERGPLSINVPGAVDGWFEALGRFGTLSAETVFAPAIAYAEEGMPV
;
A
#
# COMPACT_ATOMS: atom_id res chain seq x y z
N MET A 1 -7.05 -1.63 32.48
CA MET A 1 -5.93 -0.79 32.01
C MET A 1 -5.26 -1.57 30.91
N LEU A 2 -5.55 -1.27 29.64
CA LEU A 2 -4.84 -1.88 28.52
C LEU A 2 -3.36 -1.52 28.70
N SER A 3 -2.47 -2.49 28.56
CA SER A 3 -1.02 -2.27 28.69
C SER A 3 -0.57 -1.14 27.75
N GLU A 4 -0.22 0.01 28.30
CA GLU A 4 0.36 1.16 27.56
C GLU A 4 1.85 0.95 27.23
N GLN A 5 2.39 -0.24 27.49
CA GLN A 5 3.80 -0.49 27.23
C GLN A 5 4.06 -0.66 25.73
N PRO A 6 4.98 0.12 25.14
CA PRO A 6 5.35 -0.05 23.75
C PRO A 6 6.01 -1.42 23.54
N VAL A 7 5.77 -2.02 22.38
CA VAL A 7 6.57 -3.17 21.94
C VAL A 7 8.00 -2.69 21.71
N LEU A 8 8.99 -3.45 22.20
CA LEU A 8 10.41 -3.13 22.07
C LEU A 8 11.10 -4.17 21.18
N GLY A 9 12.08 -3.72 20.39
CA GLY A 9 12.88 -4.58 19.52
C GLY A 9 14.09 -3.86 18.96
N THR A 10 15.13 -4.62 18.61
CA THR A 10 16.41 -4.08 18.13
C THR A 10 16.68 -4.37 16.65
N ARG A 11 15.82 -5.15 15.99
CA ARG A 11 16.02 -5.63 14.60
C ARG A 11 15.09 -4.98 13.59
N GLY A 12 13.86 -4.66 13.99
CA GLY A 12 12.84 -4.09 13.11
C GLY A 12 11.46 -4.12 13.77
N MET A 13 10.54 -3.32 13.25
CA MET A 13 9.16 -3.23 13.73
C MET A 13 8.25 -2.89 12.55
N VAL A 14 7.07 -3.50 12.53
CA VAL A 14 5.99 -3.20 11.58
C VAL A 14 4.73 -2.95 12.39
N ALA A 15 3.96 -1.95 12.00
CA ALA A 15 2.67 -1.65 12.61
C ALA A 15 1.66 -1.36 11.50
N CYS A 16 0.55 -2.10 11.50
CA CYS A 16 -0.55 -1.97 10.55
C CYS A 16 -1.89 -2.10 11.28
N ALA A 17 -2.98 -1.66 10.65
CA ALA A 17 -4.32 -1.78 11.20
C ALA A 17 -4.78 -3.24 11.34
N HIS A 18 -4.27 -4.14 10.49
CA HIS A 18 -4.59 -5.56 10.52
C HIS A 18 -3.35 -6.40 10.87
N TYR A 19 -3.48 -7.34 11.81
CA TYR A 19 -2.35 -8.11 12.33
C TYR A 19 -1.68 -8.99 11.26
N LEU A 20 -2.44 -9.58 10.32
CA LEU A 20 -1.88 -10.35 9.19
C LEU A 20 -1.02 -9.49 8.25
N ALA A 21 -1.35 -8.21 8.07
CA ALA A 21 -0.53 -7.28 7.31
C ALA A 21 0.77 -6.94 8.06
N THR A 22 0.68 -6.73 9.38
CA THR A 22 1.86 -6.60 10.24
C THR A 22 2.77 -7.83 10.14
N GLN A 23 2.19 -9.04 10.18
CA GLN A 23 2.93 -10.30 10.04
C GLN A 23 3.58 -10.44 8.66
N ALA A 24 2.89 -10.06 7.59
CA ALA A 24 3.46 -10.07 6.24
C ALA A 24 4.73 -9.19 6.16
N GLY A 25 4.64 -7.93 6.60
CA GLY A 25 5.82 -7.06 6.64
C GLY A 25 6.94 -7.60 7.55
N LEU A 26 6.60 -8.12 8.73
CA LEU A 26 7.58 -8.70 9.66
C LEU A 26 8.29 -9.94 9.07
N SER A 27 7.56 -10.76 8.32
CA SER A 27 8.13 -11.93 7.63
C SER A 27 9.19 -11.51 6.61
N ILE A 28 8.99 -10.38 5.92
CA ILE A 28 9.95 -9.85 4.96
C ILE A 28 11.19 -9.28 5.66
N LEU A 29 11.02 -8.57 6.77
CA LEU A 29 12.16 -8.16 7.60
C LEU A 29 12.97 -9.37 8.09
N THR A 30 12.29 -10.46 8.45
CA THR A 30 12.93 -11.70 8.91
C THR A 30 13.71 -12.40 7.80
N GLN A 31 13.25 -12.27 6.56
CA GLN A 31 13.94 -12.77 5.37
C GLN A 31 15.10 -11.87 4.91
N GLY A 32 15.40 -10.78 5.64
CA GLY A 32 16.50 -9.87 5.34
C GLY A 32 16.14 -8.70 4.43
N GLY A 33 14.85 -8.53 4.10
CA GLY A 33 14.37 -7.34 3.41
C GLY A 33 14.47 -6.09 4.28
N ASN A 34 14.43 -4.93 3.64
CA ASN A 34 14.50 -3.66 4.34
C ASN A 34 13.11 -3.09 4.68
N ALA A 35 13.07 -1.87 5.22
CA ALA A 35 11.83 -1.21 5.61
C ALA A 35 10.86 -0.97 4.44
N VAL A 36 11.37 -0.72 3.22
CA VAL A 36 10.53 -0.55 2.02
C VAL A 36 9.98 -1.88 1.55
N ASP A 37 10.80 -2.93 1.47
CA ASP A 37 10.33 -4.28 1.14
C ASP A 37 9.20 -4.72 2.09
N ALA A 38 9.41 -4.53 3.40
CA ALA A 38 8.43 -4.87 4.42
C ALA A 38 7.14 -4.01 4.35
N ALA A 39 7.27 -2.71 4.08
CA ALA A 39 6.13 -1.82 3.94
C ALA A 39 5.26 -2.20 2.74
N ILE A 40 5.88 -2.56 1.61
CA ILE A 40 5.16 -3.00 0.42
C ILE A 40 4.46 -4.34 0.65
N ALA A 41 5.12 -5.32 1.28
CA ALA A 41 4.47 -6.59 1.63
C ALA A 41 3.27 -6.38 2.58
N ALA A 42 3.40 -5.50 3.58
CA ALA A 42 2.32 -5.17 4.47
C ALA A 42 1.16 -4.47 3.74
N ASN A 43 1.45 -3.50 2.87
CA ASN A 43 0.42 -2.80 2.10
C ASN A 43 -0.32 -3.73 1.14
N MET A 44 0.41 -4.60 0.43
CA MET A 44 -0.20 -5.58 -0.47
C MET A 44 -1.06 -6.59 0.31
N ALA A 45 -0.58 -7.11 1.45
CA ALA A 45 -1.37 -7.98 2.30
C ALA A 45 -2.65 -7.28 2.81
N THR A 46 -2.57 -5.98 3.10
CA THR A 46 -3.74 -5.17 3.51
C THR A 46 -4.83 -5.15 2.43
N THR A 47 -4.48 -5.20 1.14
CA THR A 47 -5.48 -5.28 0.05
C THR A 47 -6.31 -6.56 0.06
N VAL A 48 -5.81 -7.60 0.73
CA VAL A 48 -6.47 -8.91 0.85
C VAL A 48 -7.19 -9.03 2.18
N VAL A 49 -6.49 -8.73 3.29
CA VAL A 49 -6.99 -8.96 4.65
C VAL A 49 -7.82 -7.79 5.19
N TYR A 50 -7.76 -6.63 4.54
CA TYR A 50 -8.52 -5.44 4.93
C TYR A 50 -9.08 -4.64 3.73
N PRO A 51 -9.87 -5.32 2.86
CA PRO A 51 -10.27 -4.80 1.55
C PRO A 51 -11.30 -3.64 1.61
N SER A 52 -11.91 -3.41 2.78
CA SER A 52 -12.85 -2.30 2.99
C SER A 52 -12.18 -0.93 2.97
N THR A 53 -10.86 -0.85 3.10
CA THR A 53 -10.11 0.42 3.20
C THR A 53 -8.90 0.53 2.26
N CYS A 54 -8.38 -0.59 1.75
CA CYS A 54 -7.22 -0.60 0.85
C CYS A 54 -7.44 -1.60 -0.29
N SER A 55 -6.94 -1.27 -1.48
CA SER A 55 -7.05 -2.12 -2.67
C SER A 55 -5.90 -1.84 -3.63
N ALA A 56 -5.52 -2.84 -4.43
CA ALA A 56 -4.59 -2.68 -5.54
C ALA A 56 -5.12 -1.71 -6.62
N GLY A 57 -6.44 -1.52 -6.70
CA GLY A 57 -7.09 -0.54 -7.56
C GLY A 57 -7.13 0.89 -7.01
N GLY A 58 -6.44 1.16 -5.89
CA GLY A 58 -6.38 2.48 -5.27
C GLY A 58 -5.07 3.22 -5.53
N ASP A 59 -4.69 4.04 -4.56
CA ASP A 59 -3.51 4.89 -4.57
C ASP A 59 -2.56 4.57 -3.41
N ILE A 60 -1.32 5.04 -3.51
CA ILE A 60 -0.33 4.92 -2.43
C ILE A 60 0.44 6.23 -2.23
N PHE A 61 0.72 6.54 -0.96
CA PHE A 61 1.65 7.59 -0.58
C PHE A 61 2.67 7.00 0.39
N MET A 62 3.95 7.31 0.20
CA MET A 62 5.00 6.83 1.08
C MET A 62 5.92 7.97 1.50
N LEU A 63 6.24 8.00 2.79
CA LEU A 63 7.34 8.79 3.33
C LEU A 63 8.46 7.82 3.71
N ILE A 64 9.61 7.98 3.05
CA ILE A 64 10.73 7.05 3.15
C ILE A 64 11.93 7.83 3.67
N TRP A 65 12.39 7.48 4.86
CA TRP A 65 13.66 7.97 5.38
C TRP A 65 14.78 7.01 4.97
N GLU A 66 15.66 7.46 4.07
CA GLU A 66 16.82 6.68 3.67
C GLU A 66 17.98 6.96 4.62
N ALA A 67 18.29 6.02 5.51
CA ALA A 67 19.33 6.20 6.52
C ALA A 67 20.73 6.44 5.92
N LYS A 68 21.02 5.83 4.77
CA LYS A 68 22.33 5.94 4.11
C LYS A 68 22.63 7.36 3.61
N SER A 69 21.63 8.02 3.04
CA SER A 69 21.75 9.40 2.52
C SER A 69 21.25 10.44 3.51
N GLN A 70 20.63 10.02 4.61
CA GLN A 70 19.94 10.87 5.59
C GLN A 70 18.92 11.81 4.92
N ARG A 71 18.19 11.28 3.94
CA ARG A 71 17.22 12.03 3.17
C ARG A 71 15.82 11.49 3.33
N LEU A 72 14.87 12.42 3.46
CA LEU A 72 13.44 12.12 3.35
C LEU A 72 13.02 12.15 1.88
N HIS A 73 12.40 11.07 1.44
CA HIS A 73 11.76 10.94 0.14
C HIS A 73 10.25 10.84 0.33
N ALA A 74 9.51 11.45 -0.58
CA ALA A 74 8.07 11.27 -0.69
C ALA A 74 7.76 10.63 -2.05
N LEU A 75 7.02 9.53 -2.03
CA LEU A 75 6.45 8.93 -3.23
C LEU A 75 4.96 9.25 -3.25
N ASN A 76 4.53 9.87 -4.34
CA ASN A 76 3.13 10.10 -4.63
C ASN A 76 2.70 9.16 -5.76
N GLY A 77 2.01 8.08 -5.40
CA GLY A 77 1.34 7.17 -6.29
C GLY A 77 -0.17 7.39 -6.29
N SER A 78 -0.64 8.64 -6.18
CA SER A 78 -2.02 8.98 -6.51
C SER A 78 -2.16 9.20 -8.00
N GLY A 79 -2.97 8.38 -8.65
CA GLY A 79 -3.13 8.51 -10.08
C GLY A 79 -4.07 9.66 -10.45
N ARG A 80 -3.99 10.03 -11.72
CA ARG A 80 -4.63 11.25 -12.25
C ARG A 80 -6.09 10.96 -12.60
N ALA A 81 -6.89 12.02 -12.70
CA ALA A 81 -8.21 11.91 -13.32
C ALA A 81 -8.07 11.36 -14.77
N PRO A 82 -8.98 10.49 -15.23
CA PRO A 82 -9.00 10.03 -16.62
C PRO A 82 -9.02 11.22 -17.60
N SER A 83 -8.30 11.13 -18.71
CA SER A 83 -8.08 12.27 -19.63
C SER A 83 -9.36 12.85 -20.24
N ARG A 84 -10.43 12.06 -20.34
CA ARG A 84 -11.74 12.48 -20.87
C ARG A 84 -12.74 12.93 -19.79
N MET A 85 -12.35 12.83 -18.53
CA MET A 85 -13.19 13.15 -17.37
C MET A 85 -13.02 14.62 -16.99
N THR A 86 -13.37 15.51 -17.93
CA THR A 86 -13.27 16.96 -17.76
C THR A 86 -14.50 17.52 -17.04
N PRO A 87 -14.46 18.74 -16.46
CA PRO A 87 -15.64 19.39 -15.91
C PRO A 87 -16.82 19.44 -16.91
N GLU A 88 -16.55 19.69 -18.19
CA GLU A 88 -17.57 19.74 -19.26
C GLU A 88 -18.24 18.38 -19.49
N TYR A 89 -17.53 17.27 -19.29
CA TYR A 89 -18.10 15.92 -19.35
C TYR A 89 -19.23 15.75 -18.33
N PHE A 90 -19.07 16.29 -17.11
CA PHE A 90 -20.07 16.24 -16.06
C PHE A 90 -21.21 17.24 -16.29
N MET A 91 -20.86 18.48 -16.62
CA MET A 91 -21.85 19.54 -16.88
C MET A 91 -22.80 19.19 -18.03
N SER A 92 -22.28 18.58 -19.11
CA SER A 92 -23.11 18.12 -20.25
C SER A 92 -24.07 16.97 -19.93
N ARG A 93 -23.97 16.38 -18.73
CA ARG A 93 -24.84 15.30 -18.23
C ARG A 93 -25.68 15.75 -17.02
N ASP A 94 -25.78 17.05 -16.79
CA ASP A 94 -26.47 17.64 -15.64
C ASP A 94 -25.95 17.15 -14.27
N MET A 95 -24.69 16.68 -14.23
CA MET A 95 -24.04 16.24 -12.99
C MET A 95 -23.43 17.43 -12.27
N LYS A 96 -23.81 17.63 -11.01
CA LYS A 96 -23.33 18.75 -10.17
C LYS A 96 -22.13 18.39 -9.31
N GLU A 97 -21.87 17.11 -9.13
CA GLU A 97 -20.79 16.56 -8.32
C GLU A 97 -20.31 15.23 -8.88
N ILE A 98 -19.13 14.80 -8.45
CA ILE A 98 -18.62 13.47 -8.74
C ILE A 98 -19.41 12.47 -7.86
N PRO A 99 -20.00 11.41 -8.43
CA PRO A 99 -20.71 10.40 -7.64
C PRO A 99 -19.80 9.75 -6.61
N GLU A 100 -20.32 9.40 -5.44
CA GLU A 100 -19.56 8.67 -4.41
C GLU A 100 -19.22 7.22 -4.82
N ARG A 101 -20.00 6.64 -5.75
CA ARG A 101 -19.87 5.24 -6.18
C ARG A 101 -19.95 5.11 -7.68
N GLY A 102 -19.34 4.06 -8.20
CA GLY A 102 -19.38 3.69 -9.62
C GLY A 102 -18.13 4.13 -10.37
N PRO A 103 -18.04 3.85 -11.67
CA PRO A 103 -16.81 4.05 -12.44
C PRO A 103 -16.39 5.52 -12.57
N LEU A 104 -17.34 6.46 -12.39
CA LEU A 104 -17.07 7.90 -12.40
C LEU A 104 -16.47 8.40 -11.09
N SER A 105 -16.30 7.58 -10.06
CA SER A 105 -15.67 7.98 -8.80
C SER A 105 -14.20 7.55 -8.71
N ILE A 106 -13.64 7.00 -9.80
CA ILE A 106 -12.34 6.30 -9.81
C ILE A 106 -11.34 7.09 -10.66
N ASN A 107 -10.18 7.40 -10.10
CA ASN A 107 -9.02 7.91 -10.83
C ASN A 107 -8.24 6.76 -11.49
N VAL A 108 -7.21 7.06 -12.29
CA VAL A 108 -6.27 6.02 -12.73
C VAL A 108 -5.61 5.42 -11.47
N PRO A 109 -5.65 4.11 -11.21
CA PRO A 109 -5.02 3.55 -10.01
C PRO A 109 -3.49 3.72 -10.01
N GLY A 110 -2.92 4.21 -8.91
CA GLY A 110 -1.47 4.42 -8.77
C GLY A 110 -0.77 3.48 -7.78
N ALA A 111 -1.51 2.68 -7.00
CA ALA A 111 -0.93 1.82 -5.97
C ALA A 111 0.12 0.84 -6.51
N VAL A 112 -0.21 0.07 -7.56
CA VAL A 112 0.68 -0.95 -8.13
C VAL A 112 1.96 -0.34 -8.71
N ASP A 113 1.84 0.75 -9.47
CA ASP A 113 3.00 1.47 -10.01
C ASP A 113 3.88 2.01 -8.89
N GLY A 114 3.27 2.59 -7.85
CA GLY A 114 3.97 3.05 -6.66
C GLY A 114 4.71 1.94 -5.91
N TRP A 115 4.16 0.72 -5.85
CA TRP A 115 4.84 -0.44 -5.28
C TRP A 115 6.12 -0.78 -6.06
N PHE A 116 6.03 -0.91 -7.38
CA PHE A 116 7.18 -1.23 -8.21
C PHE A 116 8.22 -0.10 -8.23
N GLU A 117 7.79 1.16 -8.24
CA GLU A 117 8.69 2.32 -8.16
C GLU A 117 9.45 2.36 -6.82
N ALA A 118 8.75 2.11 -5.71
CA ALA A 118 9.38 2.04 -4.39
C ALA A 118 10.39 0.87 -4.29
N LEU A 119 9.98 -0.32 -4.74
CA LEU A 119 10.86 -1.50 -4.75
C LEU A 119 12.06 -1.32 -5.68
N GLY A 120 11.86 -0.76 -6.88
CA GLY A 120 12.94 -0.55 -7.83
C GLY A 120 13.99 0.45 -7.35
N ARG A 121 13.59 1.45 -6.57
CA ARG A 121 14.50 2.48 -6.06
C ARG A 121 15.12 2.14 -4.71
N PHE A 122 14.33 1.57 -3.81
CA PHE A 122 14.71 1.39 -2.41
C PHE A 122 14.62 -0.05 -1.93
N GLY A 123 13.97 -0.94 -2.67
CA GLY A 123 13.84 -2.35 -2.30
C GLY A 123 15.15 -3.12 -2.43
N THR A 124 15.20 -4.29 -1.78
CA THR A 124 16.37 -5.18 -1.80
C THR A 124 16.01 -6.62 -2.14
N LEU A 125 14.72 -6.98 -2.10
CA LEU A 125 14.23 -8.30 -2.48
C LEU A 125 13.47 -8.24 -3.81
N SER A 126 13.25 -9.41 -4.43
CA SER A 126 12.40 -9.48 -5.63
C SER A 126 10.95 -9.19 -5.27
N ALA A 127 10.20 -8.63 -6.23
CA ALA A 127 8.77 -8.43 -6.07
C ALA A 127 8.04 -9.75 -5.75
N GLU A 128 8.45 -10.86 -6.36
CA GLU A 128 7.91 -12.20 -6.08
C GLU A 128 8.02 -12.56 -4.58
N THR A 129 9.19 -12.37 -3.98
CA THR A 129 9.39 -12.63 -2.55
C THR A 129 8.55 -11.68 -1.69
N VAL A 130 8.53 -10.39 -2.03
CA VAL A 130 7.78 -9.36 -1.27
C VAL A 130 6.27 -9.61 -1.33
N PHE A 131 5.75 -10.09 -2.46
CA PHE A 131 4.33 -10.28 -2.71
C PHE A 131 3.81 -11.63 -2.21
N ALA A 132 4.69 -12.61 -2.00
CA ALA A 132 4.33 -13.97 -1.61
C ALA A 132 3.35 -14.06 -0.42
N PRO A 133 3.48 -13.28 0.68
CA PRO A 133 2.53 -13.36 1.79
C PRO A 133 1.10 -12.97 1.40
N ALA A 134 0.95 -11.91 0.61
CA ALA A 134 -0.38 -11.45 0.17
C ALA A 134 -1.01 -12.44 -0.82
N ILE A 135 -0.21 -13.02 -1.71
CA ILE A 135 -0.65 -14.07 -2.64
C ILE A 135 -1.15 -15.29 -1.84
N ALA A 136 -0.39 -15.77 -0.87
CA ALA A 136 -0.80 -16.90 -0.03
C ALA A 136 -2.13 -16.63 0.69
N TYR A 137 -2.30 -15.45 1.30
CA TYR A 137 -3.57 -15.07 1.94
C TYR A 137 -4.75 -15.05 0.95
N ALA A 138 -4.51 -14.64 -0.30
CA ALA A 138 -5.56 -14.58 -1.32
C ALA A 138 -5.93 -15.97 -1.86
N GLU A 139 -4.94 -16.85 -2.06
CA GLU A 139 -5.13 -18.18 -2.64
C GLU A 139 -5.61 -19.21 -1.62
N GLU A 140 -5.06 -19.18 -0.42
CA GLU A 140 -5.34 -20.16 0.64
C GLU A 140 -6.45 -19.68 1.60
N GLY A 141 -6.75 -18.39 1.56
CA GLY A 141 -7.69 -17.72 2.45
C GLY A 141 -7.08 -17.39 3.82
N MET A 142 -7.92 -16.78 4.67
CA MET A 142 -7.56 -16.35 6.02
C MET A 142 -8.78 -16.44 6.94
N PRO A 143 -8.58 -16.61 8.26
CA PRO A 143 -9.67 -16.49 9.23
C PRO A 143 -10.30 -15.08 9.20
N VAL A 144 -11.63 -15.02 9.31
CA VAL A 144 -12.44 -13.79 9.33
C VAL A 144 -12.82 -13.41 10.75
#